data_AF-A0A933CSW0-F1
#
_entry.id   AF-A0A933CSW0-F1
#
_cell.length_a   1.000
_cell.length_b   1.000
_cell.length_c   1.000
_cell.angle_alpha   90.00
_cell.angle_beta   90.00
_cell.angle_gamma   90.00
#
_symmetry.space_group_name_H-M   'P 1'
#
loop_
_entity.id
_entity.type
_entity.pdbx_description
1 polymer ?
#
loop_
_entity_poly.entity_id
_entity_poly.type
_entity_poly.pdbx_seq_one_letter_code
_entity_poly.pdbx_strand_id
1 'polypeptide(L)'
;MTERLVEAKLEDGTLVRHRVLRYEGRIEGITEIKTCFTDGGEPLIKTGKQIFQHRVAVQGELMRRIAPAEDLEIVESVAKIVCGHCHAGFQSKPGIADKPGGRCQCGEWICPSCLACQGTNGETANGQPSRCLKQTKRLATKTALKKRRAAH
;
A
#
# COMPACT_ATOMS: atom_id res chain seq x y z
N MET A 1 -29.06 0.63 -17.58
CA MET A 1 -28.39 1.26 -16.42
C MET A 1 -27.07 0.55 -16.25
N THR A 2 -25.99 1.14 -16.75
CA THR A 2 -24.65 0.54 -16.74
C THR A 2 -24.05 0.81 -15.38
N GLU A 3 -23.98 -0.22 -14.55
CA GLU A 3 -23.25 -0.20 -13.30
C GLU A 3 -21.82 0.22 -13.63
N ARG A 4 -21.49 1.48 -13.33
CA ARG A 4 -20.12 1.96 -13.24
C ARG A 4 -19.53 1.22 -12.05
N LEU A 5 -19.18 -0.04 -12.27
CA LEU A 5 -18.27 -0.78 -11.43
C LEU A 5 -17.08 0.13 -11.29
N VAL A 6 -16.98 0.68 -10.09
CA VAL A 6 -15.93 1.56 -9.64
C VAL A 6 -14.64 0.91 -10.07
N GLU A 7 -14.03 1.43 -11.14
CA GLU A 7 -12.62 1.25 -11.43
C GLU A 7 -11.93 1.80 -10.18
N ALA A 8 -11.80 0.94 -9.17
CA ALA A 8 -11.03 1.22 -7.98
C ALA A 8 -9.65 1.49 -8.54
N LYS A 9 -9.28 2.78 -8.60
CA LYS A 9 -8.05 3.25 -9.23
C LYS A 9 -6.90 2.49 -8.59
N LEU A 10 -6.45 1.46 -9.30
CA LEU A 10 -5.35 0.60 -8.91
C LEU A 10 -4.09 1.42 -9.19
N GLU A 11 -3.72 2.24 -8.21
CA GLU A 11 -2.57 3.14 -8.27
C GLU A 11 -1.26 2.38 -8.05
N ASP A 12 -0.18 2.91 -8.59
CA ASP A 12 1.16 2.34 -8.43
C ASP A 12 1.54 2.27 -6.93
N GLY A 13 2.13 1.15 -6.53
CA GLY A 13 2.47 0.85 -5.14
C GLY A 13 1.36 0.19 -4.34
N THR A 14 0.13 0.08 -4.87
CA THR A 14 -0.98 -0.66 -4.25
C THR A 14 -0.61 -2.13 -4.11
N LEU A 15 -0.79 -2.69 -2.91
CA LEU A 15 -0.64 -4.13 -2.66
C LEU A 15 -1.91 -4.84 -3.12
N VAL A 16 -1.74 -5.79 -4.02
CA VAL A 16 -2.84 -6.57 -4.61
C VAL A 16 -2.62 -8.05 -4.45
N ARG A 17 -3.72 -8.80 -4.39
CA ARG A 17 -3.74 -10.26 -4.39
C ARG A 17 -4.55 -10.75 -5.58
N HIS A 18 -4.02 -11.72 -6.32
CA HIS A 18 -4.78 -12.33 -7.40
C HIS A 18 -5.85 -13.29 -6.84
N ARG A 19 -7.10 -13.17 -7.30
CA ARG A 19 -8.24 -13.94 -6.79
C ARG A 19 -8.08 -15.45 -6.98
N VAL A 20 -7.69 -15.87 -8.18
CA VAL A 20 -7.52 -17.29 -8.55
C VAL A 20 -6.15 -17.85 -8.16
N LEU A 21 -5.08 -17.22 -8.63
CA LEU A 21 -3.70 -17.68 -8.44
C LEU A 21 -3.12 -17.38 -7.05
N ARG A 22 -3.84 -16.61 -6.22
CA ARG A 22 -3.52 -16.29 -4.82
C ARG A 22 -2.13 -15.68 -4.55
N TYR A 23 -1.40 -15.24 -5.58
CA TYR A 23 -0.15 -14.52 -5.39
C TYR A 23 -0.43 -13.09 -4.90
N GLU A 24 0.52 -12.55 -4.13
CA GLU A 24 0.48 -11.18 -3.62
C GLU A 24 1.65 -10.38 -4.20
N GLY A 25 1.38 -9.14 -4.59
CA GLY A 25 2.40 -8.27 -5.17
C GLY A 25 1.96 -6.82 -5.27
N ARG A 26 2.86 -5.97 -5.75
CA ARG A 26 2.62 -4.53 -5.90
C ARG A 26 2.41 -4.14 -7.33
N ILE A 27 1.50 -3.22 -7.57
CA ILE A 27 1.34 -2.62 -8.89
C ILE A 27 2.54 -1.71 -9.17
N GLU A 28 3.29 -1.99 -10.22
CA GLU A 28 4.38 -1.13 -10.71
C GLU A 28 3.93 -0.21 -11.85
N GLY A 29 2.75 -0.47 -12.42
CA GLY A 29 2.22 0.30 -13.53
C GLY A 29 1.08 -0.40 -14.24
N ILE A 30 0.52 0.30 -15.21
CA ILE A 30 -0.47 -0.22 -16.14
C ILE A 30 0.21 -0.39 -17.51
N THR A 31 -0.07 -1.51 -18.15
CA THR A 31 0.25 -1.70 -19.56
C THR A 31 -1.00 -1.91 -20.37
N GLU A 32 -1.04 -1.21 -21.51
CA GLU A 32 -1.98 -1.52 -22.57
C GLU A 32 -1.48 -2.75 -23.34
N ILE A 33 -2.29 -3.81 -23.36
CA ILE A 33 -2.04 -4.89 -24.31
C ILE A 33 -2.63 -4.46 -25.64
N LYS A 34 -1.77 -3.94 -26.51
CA LYS A 34 -2.09 -3.87 -27.94
C LYS A 34 -2.23 -5.30 -28.42
N THR A 35 -3.37 -5.62 -29.02
CA THR A 35 -3.69 -6.96 -29.54
C THR A 35 -2.48 -7.58 -30.22
N CYS A 36 -1.92 -8.62 -29.61
CA CYS A 36 -0.81 -9.38 -30.19
C CYS A 36 -1.40 -10.23 -31.32
N PHE A 37 -1.05 -9.91 -32.56
CA PHE A 37 -1.39 -10.72 -33.73
C PHE A 37 -0.82 -12.14 -33.52
N THR A 38 -1.66 -13.16 -33.68
CA THR A 38 -1.19 -14.55 -33.78
C THR A 38 -0.72 -14.84 -35.20
N ASP A 39 0.10 -15.88 -35.34
CA ASP A 39 0.58 -16.39 -36.63
C ASP A 39 -0.64 -16.69 -37.53
N GLY A 40 -0.77 -15.95 -38.64
CA GLY A 40 -1.96 -15.92 -39.50
C GLY A 40 -2.62 -14.53 -39.66
N GLY A 41 -2.23 -13.52 -38.89
CA GLY A 41 -2.63 -12.12 -39.13
C GLY A 41 -4.07 -11.76 -38.75
N GLU A 42 -4.83 -12.70 -38.18
CA GLU A 42 -6.22 -12.46 -37.79
C GLU A 42 -6.30 -11.92 -36.35
N PRO A 43 -7.03 -10.81 -36.10
CA PRO A 43 -7.17 -10.27 -34.75
C PRO A 43 -7.98 -11.24 -33.90
N LEU A 44 -7.37 -11.74 -32.81
CA LEU A 44 -8.08 -12.52 -31.79
C LEU A 44 -9.31 -11.75 -31.32
N ILE A 45 -10.49 -12.25 -31.70
CA ILE A 45 -11.78 -11.65 -31.40
C ILE A 45 -11.96 -11.62 -29.87
N LYS A 46 -11.80 -10.42 -29.32
CA LYS A 46 -12.31 -9.89 -28.05
C LYS A 46 -12.82 -10.95 -27.05
N THR A 47 -11.91 -11.63 -26.35
CA THR A 47 -12.22 -12.01 -24.95
C THR A 47 -12.38 -10.70 -24.17
N GLY A 48 -13.52 -10.49 -23.52
CA GLY A 48 -13.91 -9.26 -22.81
C GLY A 48 -13.06 -8.86 -21.61
N LYS A 49 -11.75 -9.08 -21.66
CA LYS A 49 -10.77 -8.64 -20.68
C LYS A 49 -10.36 -7.20 -21.00
N GLN A 50 -10.20 -6.38 -19.97
CA GLN A 50 -9.82 -4.97 -20.09
C GLN A 50 -8.55 -4.79 -20.93
N ILE A 51 -8.56 -3.73 -21.76
CA ILE A 51 -7.45 -3.30 -22.63
C ILE A 51 -6.19 -2.96 -21.80
N PHE A 52 -6.41 -2.50 -20.58
CA PHE A 52 -5.38 -2.16 -19.61
C PHE A 52 -5.21 -3.30 -18.60
N GLN A 53 -3.97 -3.76 -18.45
CA GLN A 53 -3.59 -4.77 -17.47
C GLN A 53 -2.52 -4.24 -16.52
N HIS A 54 -2.60 -4.62 -15.26
CA HIS A 54 -1.67 -4.17 -14.23
C HIS A 54 -0.44 -5.06 -14.18
N ARG A 55 0.73 -4.43 -14.11
CA ARG A 55 2.01 -5.09 -13.84
C ARG A 55 2.18 -5.25 -12.34
N VAL A 56 2.17 -6.48 -11.87
CA VAL A 56 2.30 -6.84 -10.46
C VAL A 56 3.67 -7.43 -10.19
N ALA A 57 4.47 -6.75 -9.38
CA ALA A 57 5.72 -7.24 -8.84
C ALA A 57 5.46 -8.12 -7.61
N VAL A 58 5.73 -9.41 -7.74
CA VAL A 58 5.59 -10.40 -6.66
C VAL A 58 6.92 -10.53 -5.92
N GLN A 59 6.88 -10.53 -4.59
CA GLN A 59 8.10 -10.65 -3.79
C GLN A 59 8.75 -12.02 -4.00
N GLY A 60 10.00 -12.04 -4.46
CA GLY A 60 10.76 -13.27 -4.73
C GLY A 60 10.69 -13.75 -6.18
N GLU A 61 9.90 -13.11 -7.05
CA GLU A 61 9.90 -13.38 -8.49
C GLU A 61 10.74 -12.32 -9.24
N LEU A 62 11.55 -12.76 -10.21
CA LEU A 62 12.28 -11.85 -11.13
C LEU A 62 11.36 -11.28 -12.22
N MET A 63 10.32 -12.05 -12.57
CA MET A 63 9.36 -11.72 -13.62
C MET A 63 8.13 -11.05 -13.02
N ARG A 64 7.58 -10.07 -13.75
CA ARG A 64 6.37 -9.35 -13.34
C ARG A 64 5.18 -10.13 -13.88
N ARG A 65 4.13 -10.23 -13.07
CA ARG A 65 2.87 -10.83 -13.51
C ARG A 65 1.99 -9.74 -14.10
N ILE A 66 1.31 -10.06 -15.19
CA ILE A 66 0.37 -9.16 -15.83
C ILE A 66 -1.03 -9.74 -15.59
N ALA A 67 -1.91 -8.95 -14.96
CA ALA A 67 -3.28 -9.35 -14.68
C ALA A 67 -4.25 -8.18 -14.90
N PRO A 68 -5.47 -8.44 -15.39
CA PRO A 68 -6.51 -7.42 -15.47
C PRO A 68 -6.95 -7.00 -14.06
N ALA A 69 -7.52 -5.79 -13.95
CA ALA A 69 -7.97 -5.26 -12.65
C ALA A 69 -9.00 -6.17 -11.96
N GLU A 70 -9.86 -6.83 -12.75
CA GLU A 70 -10.94 -7.71 -12.29
C GLU A 70 -10.43 -8.93 -11.51
N ASP A 71 -9.23 -9.41 -11.85
CA ASP A 71 -8.60 -10.57 -11.22
C ASP A 71 -7.82 -10.19 -9.95
N LEU A 72 -7.67 -8.89 -9.69
CA LEU A 72 -6.91 -8.36 -8.58
C LEU A 72 -7.84 -7.87 -7.46
N GLU A 73 -7.48 -8.24 -6.24
CA GLU A 73 -8.12 -7.77 -5.01
C GLU A 73 -7.14 -6.83 -4.30
N ILE A 74 -7.60 -5.62 -3.94
CA ILE A 74 -6.80 -4.65 -3.21
C ILE A 74 -6.61 -5.15 -1.78
N VAL A 75 -5.38 -5.43 -1.39
CA VAL A 75 -5.00 -5.75 -0.02
C VAL A 75 -4.64 -4.48 0.75
N GLU A 76 -3.98 -3.53 0.08
CA GLU A 76 -3.58 -2.25 0.70
C GLU A 76 -3.57 -1.11 -0.32
N SER A 77 -4.41 -0.09 -0.11
CA SER A 77 -4.46 1.12 -0.93
C SER A 77 -3.97 2.37 -0.18
N VAL A 78 -3.71 3.43 -0.95
CA VAL A 78 -3.44 4.77 -0.42
C VAL A 78 -4.69 5.27 0.32
N ALA A 79 -4.57 5.50 1.62
CA ALA A 79 -5.64 5.98 2.48
C ALA A 79 -5.26 7.33 3.09
N LYS A 80 -6.22 8.24 3.24
CA LYS A 80 -6.05 9.45 4.05
C LYS A 80 -6.23 9.07 5.52
N ILE A 81 -5.18 9.27 6.31
CA ILE A 81 -5.14 8.92 7.73
C ILE A 81 -4.96 10.21 8.52
N VAL A 82 -5.72 10.34 9.62
CA VAL A 82 -5.51 11.39 10.61
C VAL A 82 -4.72 10.80 11.76
N CYS A 83 -3.60 11.44 12.12
CA CYS A 83 -2.80 11.01 13.25
C CYS A 83 -3.53 11.28 14.58
N GLY A 84 -3.80 10.26 15.39
CA GLY A 84 -4.37 10.41 16.72
C GLY A 84 -3.46 11.12 17.74
N HIS A 85 -2.16 11.26 17.44
CA HIS A 85 -1.22 11.94 18.34
C HIS A 85 -1.04 13.44 18.04
N CYS A 86 -0.91 13.82 16.76
CA CYS A 86 -0.68 15.21 16.36
C CYS A 86 -1.77 15.79 15.46
N HIS A 87 -2.85 15.04 15.23
CA HIS A 87 -4.01 15.42 14.41
C HIS A 87 -3.70 15.83 12.97
N ALA A 88 -2.47 15.60 12.50
CA ALA A 88 -2.08 15.88 11.13
C ALA A 88 -2.66 14.81 10.20
N GLY A 89 -3.35 15.26 9.14
CA GLY A 89 -3.73 14.40 8.03
C GLY A 89 -2.52 14.05 7.16
N PHE A 90 -2.41 12.79 6.74
CA PHE A 90 -1.39 12.34 5.79
C PHE A 90 -1.92 11.24 4.87
N GLN A 91 -1.30 11.09 3.70
CA GLN A 91 -1.53 9.96 2.82
C GLN A 91 -0.67 8.78 3.23
N SER A 92 -1.30 7.61 3.32
CA SER A 92 -0.62 6.36 3.56
C SER A 92 0.31 6.03 2.38
N LYS A 93 1.44 5.40 2.66
CA LYS A 93 2.39 4.89 1.67
C LYS A 93 2.34 3.37 1.74
N PRO A 94 1.39 2.74 1.02
CA PRO A 94 1.13 1.32 1.14
C PRO A 94 2.41 0.52 0.93
N GLY A 95 2.66 -0.36 1.90
CA GLY A 95 3.76 -1.30 1.93
C GLY A 95 5.19 -0.74 1.84
N ILE A 96 5.36 0.52 2.22
CA ILE A 96 6.62 0.94 2.82
C ILE A 96 6.58 0.53 4.30
N ALA A 97 7.55 -0.27 4.75
CA ALA A 97 7.70 -0.63 6.16
C ALA A 97 8.72 0.28 6.89
N ASP A 98 8.47 0.54 8.18
CA ASP A 98 9.34 1.25 9.13
C ASP A 98 9.76 2.69 8.76
N LYS A 99 9.11 3.29 7.75
CA LYS A 99 9.35 4.69 7.32
C LYS A 99 8.10 5.58 7.52
N PRO A 100 8.29 6.92 7.60
CA PRO A 100 7.20 7.90 7.61
C PRO A 100 6.14 7.68 6.52
N GLY A 101 4.87 7.64 6.90
CA GLY A 101 3.74 7.36 6.02
C GLY A 101 3.53 5.86 5.72
N GLY A 102 4.50 5.01 6.05
CA GLY A 102 4.42 3.57 5.91
C GLY A 102 3.88 2.85 7.15
N ARG A 103 3.93 1.53 7.15
CA ARG A 103 3.54 0.67 8.28
C ARG A 103 4.69 0.45 9.26
N CYS A 104 4.36 0.40 10.53
CA CYS A 104 5.25 -0.04 11.59
C CYS A 104 5.29 -1.57 11.67
N GLN A 105 6.26 -2.11 12.40
CA GLN A 105 6.35 -3.56 12.70
C GLN A 105 5.10 -4.12 13.37
N CYS A 106 4.34 -3.27 14.06
CA CYS A 106 3.04 -3.60 14.65
C CYS A 106 1.87 -3.58 13.65
N GLY A 107 2.12 -3.34 12.36
CA GLY A 107 1.11 -3.29 11.29
C GLY A 107 0.45 -1.92 11.12
N GLU A 108 0.66 -1.02 12.08
CA GLU A 108 -0.03 0.27 12.17
C GLU A 108 0.72 1.42 11.49
N TRP A 109 0.02 2.50 11.16
CA TRP A 109 0.61 3.58 10.38
C TRP A 109 1.61 4.43 11.17
N ILE A 110 2.68 4.86 10.50
CA ILE A 110 3.67 5.78 11.08
C ILE A 110 3.36 7.19 10.58
N CYS A 111 2.96 8.08 11.49
CA CYS A 111 2.70 9.47 11.13
C CYS A 111 3.99 10.15 10.64
N PRO A 112 4.01 10.78 9.46
CA PRO A 112 5.20 11.48 8.98
C PRO A 112 5.49 12.77 9.76
N SER A 113 4.47 13.41 10.30
CA SER A 113 4.59 14.70 11.00
C SER A 113 5.16 14.56 12.40
N CYS A 114 4.79 13.53 13.16
CA CYS A 114 5.28 13.32 14.53
C CYS A 114 6.13 12.06 14.71
N LEU A 115 6.15 11.14 13.74
CA LEU A 115 6.80 9.82 13.83
C LEU A 115 6.14 8.87 14.85
N ALA A 116 4.96 9.21 15.37
CA ALA A 116 4.20 8.32 16.23
C ALA A 116 3.59 7.17 15.41
N CYS A 117 3.67 5.96 15.97
CA CYS A 117 2.87 4.84 15.51
C CYS A 117 1.39 5.07 15.88
N GLN A 118 0.48 4.76 14.96
CA GLN A 118 -0.98 4.88 15.16
C GLN A 118 -1.60 3.67 15.85
N GLY A 119 -0.80 2.67 16.25
CA GLY A 119 -1.31 1.54 16.99
C GLY A 119 -1.89 2.01 18.32
N THR A 120 -3.21 1.91 18.42
CA THR A 120 -3.89 2.01 19.69
C THR A 120 -3.41 0.86 20.55
N ASN A 121 -3.04 1.18 21.77
CA ASN A 121 -2.74 0.28 22.87
C ASN A 121 -1.31 -0.28 22.87
N GLY A 122 -0.52 0.28 23.79
CA GLY A 122 0.62 -0.38 24.42
C GLY A 122 0.21 -1.56 25.30
N GLU A 123 -0.81 -2.31 24.92
CA GLU A 123 -1.29 -3.50 25.63
C GLU A 123 -1.59 -4.56 24.58
N THR A 124 -0.59 -5.39 24.31
CA THR A 124 -0.91 -6.77 23.98
C THR A 124 -1.61 -7.35 25.21
N ALA A 125 -2.63 -8.19 25.02
CA ALA A 125 -3.33 -8.93 26.06
C ALA A 125 -2.43 -9.85 26.92
N ASN A 126 -1.10 -9.74 26.81
CA ASN A 126 -0.08 -10.58 27.45
C ASN A 126 1.12 -9.77 28.01
N GLY A 127 1.00 -8.47 28.26
CA GLY A 127 2.07 -7.70 28.93
C GLY A 127 3.41 -7.63 28.17
N GLN A 128 3.41 -7.88 26.85
CA GLN A 128 4.63 -7.77 26.05
C GLN A 128 4.91 -6.29 25.69
N PRO A 129 6.17 -5.86 25.73
CA PRO A 129 6.55 -4.49 25.40
C PRO A 129 6.09 -4.14 23.97
N SER A 130 5.59 -2.92 23.82
CA SER A 130 5.09 -2.40 22.54
C SER A 130 6.02 -2.77 21.38
N ARG A 131 5.49 -3.50 20.38
CA ARG A 131 6.22 -3.94 19.18
C ARG A 131 6.77 -2.78 18.31
N CYS A 132 6.64 -1.54 18.76
CA CYS A 132 6.94 -0.33 18.02
C CYS A 132 8.09 0.50 18.67
N LEU A 133 9.00 -0.12 19.44
CA LEU A 133 10.10 0.54 20.20
C LEU A 133 10.90 1.58 19.39
N LYS A 134 11.17 1.31 18.11
CA LYS A 134 11.90 2.24 17.23
C LYS A 134 11.17 3.56 17.05
N GLN A 135 9.85 3.52 16.89
CA GLN A 135 9.04 4.73 16.69
C GLN A 135 8.84 5.48 18.00
N THR A 136 8.67 4.77 19.12
CA THR A 136 8.61 5.39 20.45
C THR A 136 9.88 6.19 20.77
N LYS A 137 11.06 5.62 20.49
CA LYS A 137 12.35 6.33 20.64
C LYS A 137 12.43 7.56 19.74
N ARG A 138 12.05 7.44 18.46
CA ARG A 138 12.04 8.57 17.51
C ARG A 138 11.11 9.71 17.97
N LEU A 139 9.93 9.37 18.46
CA LEU A 139 8.95 10.34 18.99
C LEU A 139 9.49 11.04 20.25
N ALA A 140 10.08 10.30 21.18
CA ALA A 140 10.70 10.85 22.39
C ALA A 140 11.84 11.83 22.07
N THR A 141 12.74 11.48 21.15
CA THR A 141 13.81 12.38 20.71
C THR A 141 13.25 13.66 20.06
N LYS A 142 12.23 13.52 19.21
CA LYS A 142 11.63 14.68 18.53
C LYS A 142 10.89 15.61 19.48
N THR A 143 10.19 15.07 20.47
CA THR A 143 9.50 15.86 21.51
C THR A 143 10.51 16.56 22.44
N ALA A 144 11.59 15.88 22.83
CA ALA A 144 12.68 16.49 23.60
C ALA A 144 13.34 17.66 22.84
N LEU A 145 13.60 17.50 21.54
CA LEU A 145 14.13 18.56 20.69
C LEU A 145 13.17 19.76 20.57
N LYS A 146 11.86 19.51 20.42
CA LYS A 146 10.86 20.59 20.39
C LYS A 146 10.81 21.36 21.71
N LYS A 147 10.83 20.67 22.86
CA LYS A 147 10.86 21.32 24.18
C LYS A 147 12.08 22.21 24.36
N ARG A 148 13.27 21.74 23.96
CA ARG A 148 14.50 22.55 24.00
C ARG A 148 14.43 23.81 23.14
N ARG A 149 13.81 23.72 21.96
CA ARG A 149 13.63 24.86 21.05
C ARG A 149 12.55 25.85 21.50
N ALA A 150 11.60 25.43 22.34
CA ALA A 150 10.55 26.30 22.86
C ALA A 150 10.95 26.99 24.18
N ALA A 151 12.03 26.54 24.82
CA ALA A 151 12.57 27.09 26.06
C ALA A 151 13.71 28.12 25.84
N HIS A 152 14.04 28.39 24.57
CA HIS A 152 15.00 29.40 24.10
C HIS A 152 14.24 30.42 23.26
#